data_AF-A0A522RQM5-F1
#
_entry.id   AF-A0A522RQM5-F1
#
_cell.length_a   1.000
_cell.length_b   1.000
_cell.length_c   1.000
_cell.angle_alpha   90.00
_cell.angle_beta   90.00
_cell.angle_gamma   90.00
#
_symmetry.space_group_name_H-M   'P 1'
#
loop_
_entity.id
_entity.type
_entity.pdbx_description
1 polymer ?
#
loop_
_entity_poly.entity_id
_entity_poly.type
_entity_poly.pdbx_seq_one_letter_code
_entity_poly.pdbx_strand_id
1 'polypeptide(L)' 'MFEHQQKDHIAAVMKANPEFRRLYQYHQELDSKVRDAEIGVLPMHEDQLHGMKKEKLLLKDRLTRMWGEIGNA' A
#
# COMPACT_ATOMS: atom_id res chain seq x y z
N MET A 1 9.86 9.76 -17.28
CA MET A 1 8.71 10.68 -17.44
C MET A 1 7.44 10.15 -16.75
N PHE A 2 7.17 8.84 -16.72
CA PHE A 2 5.93 8.25 -16.18
C PHE A 2 5.80 8.24 -14.63
N GLU A 3 6.93 8.22 -13.90
CA GLU A 3 6.93 8.18 -12.43
C GLU A 3 6.56 9.51 -11.77
N HIS A 4 6.82 10.64 -12.42
CA HIS A 4 6.47 11.97 -11.88
C HIS A 4 4.97 12.22 -11.89
N GLN A 5 4.28 11.88 -13.00
CA GLN A 5 2.82 12.02 -13.08
C GLN A 5 2.09 11.15 -12.06
N GLN A 6 2.59 9.93 -11.79
CA GLN A 6 2.02 9.09 -10.73
C GLN A 6 2.21 9.71 -9.34
N LYS A 7 3.36 10.32 -9.05
CA LYS A 7 3.60 10.97 -7.76
C LYS A 7 2.69 12.18 -7.54
N ASP A 8 2.52 13.03 -8.54
CA ASP A 8 1.62 14.19 -8.45
C ASP A 8 0.15 13.76 -8.32
N HIS A 9 -0.29 12.76 -9.09
CA HIS A 9 -1.63 12.20 -8.94
C HIS A 9 -1.83 11.54 -7.57
N ILE A 10 -0.87 10.75 -7.09
CA ILE A 10 -0.92 10.15 -5.76
C ILE A 10 -0.96 11.25 -4.69
N ALA A 11 -0.20 12.32 -4.84
CA ALA A 11 -0.22 13.45 -3.91
C ALA A 11 -1.58 14.17 -3.92
N ALA A 12 -2.18 14.38 -5.09
CA ALA A 12 -3.52 14.96 -5.22
C ALA A 12 -4.59 14.06 -4.59
N VAL A 13 -4.53 12.76 -4.86
CA VAL A 13 -5.43 11.72 -4.29
C VAL A 13 -5.25 11.63 -2.76
N MET A 14 -4.00 11.66 -2.25
CA MET A 14 -3.71 11.69 -0.82
C MET A 14 -4.21 12.95 -0.13
N LYS A 15 -4.23 14.08 -0.86
CA LYS A 15 -4.71 15.37 -0.34
C LYS A 15 -6.24 15.44 -0.38
N ALA A 16 -6.86 14.87 -1.40
CA ALA A 16 -8.30 14.78 -1.57
C ALA A 16 -8.94 13.74 -0.64
N ASN A 17 -8.24 12.64 -0.34
CA ASN A 17 -8.77 11.55 0.47
C ASN A 17 -7.79 11.12 1.59
N PRO A 18 -8.05 11.51 2.85
CA PRO A 18 -7.21 11.11 3.98
C PRO A 18 -7.25 9.60 4.26
N GLU A 19 -8.30 8.89 3.87
CA GLU A 19 -8.36 7.42 3.99
C GLU A 19 -7.40 6.73 3.02
N PHE A 20 -7.26 7.24 1.78
CA PHE A 20 -6.27 6.74 0.83
C PHE A 20 -4.85 6.92 1.37
N ARG A 21 -4.56 8.08 1.98
CA ARG A 21 -3.26 8.35 2.61
C ARG A 21 -2.96 7.36 3.74
N ARG A 22 -3.93 7.10 4.62
CA ARG A 22 -3.77 6.11 5.72
C ARG A 22 -3.50 4.72 5.19
N LEU A 23 -4.25 4.29 4.18
CA LEU A 23 -4.09 2.96 3.58
C LEU A 23 -2.75 2.81 2.86
N TYR A 24 -2.27 3.86 2.19
CA TYR A 24 -0.95 3.86 1.56
C TYR A 24 0.19 3.78 2.59
N GLN A 25 0.09 4.54 3.69
CA GLN A 25 1.06 4.47 4.79
C GLN A 25 1.07 3.07 5.42
N TYR A 26 -0.12 2.52 5.70
CA TYR A 26 -0.24 1.17 6.25
C TYR A 26 0.34 0.11 5.29
N HIS A 27 0.12 0.24 3.98
CA HIS A 27 0.74 -0.62 2.99
C HIS A 27 2.28 -0.51 3.01
N GLN A 28 2.86 0.68 3.13
CA GLN A 28 4.32 0.83 3.23
C GLN A 28 4.91 0.26 4.53
N GLU A 29 4.22 0.44 5.66
CA GLU A 29 4.62 -0.17 6.92
C GLU A 29 4.58 -1.70 6.84
N LEU A 30 3.53 -2.25 6.23
CA LEU A 30 3.37 -3.68 6.05
C LEU A 30 4.42 -4.25 5.08
N ASP A 31 4.73 -3.53 4.01
CA ASP A 31 5.80 -3.87 3.07
C ASP A 31 7.18 -3.86 3.74
N SER A 32 7.47 -2.85 4.57
CA SER A 32 8.72 -2.82 5.36
C SER A 32 8.80 -4.01 6.30
N LYS A 33 7.74 -4.31 7.04
CA LYS A 33 7.71 -5.47 7.94
C LYS A 33 7.91 -6.80 7.21
N VAL A 34 7.27 -6.98 6.04
CA VAL A 34 7.50 -8.16 5.20
C VAL A 34 8.95 -8.22 4.77
N ARG A 35 9.52 -7.10 4.34
CA ARG A 35 10.92 -7.03 3.89
C ARG A 35 11.90 -7.32 5.03
N ASP A 36 11.70 -6.76 6.22
CA ASP A 36 12.51 -7.06 7.41
C ASP A 36 12.43 -8.56 7.79
N ALA A 37 11.26 -9.16 7.65
CA ALA A 37 11.06 -10.60 7.83
C ALA A 37 11.76 -11.44 6.74
N GLU A 38 11.69 -11.02 5.48
CA GLU A 38 12.36 -11.71 4.35
C GLU A 38 13.88 -11.63 4.43
N ILE A 39 14.44 -10.54 4.97
CA ILE A 39 15.89 -10.38 5.17
C ILE A 39 16.37 -11.15 6.42
N GLY A 40 15.45 -11.69 7.22
CA GLY A 40 15.76 -12.43 8.44
C GLY A 40 16.11 -11.54 9.64
N VAL A 41 15.77 -10.25 9.57
CA VAL A 41 15.95 -9.29 10.68
C VAL A 41 14.96 -9.58 11.81
N LEU A 42 13.76 -10.04 11.47
CA LEU A 42 12.74 -10.48 12.41
C LEU A 42 12.45 -11.98 12.20
N PRO A 43 12.48 -12.81 13.25
CA PRO A 43 12.01 -14.18 13.16
C PRO A 43 10.49 -14.16 12.98
N MET A 44 10.06 -14.17 11.72
CA MET A 44 8.65 -14.18 11.36
C MET A 44 8.27 -15.56 10.83
N HIS A 45 7.21 -16.15 11.39
CA HIS A 45 6.70 -17.42 10.92
C HIS A 45 6.11 -17.29 9.51
N GLU A 46 6.27 -18.33 8.70
CA GLU A 46 5.80 -18.40 7.32
C GLU A 46 4.29 -18.09 7.19
N ASP A 47 3.51 -18.47 8.21
CA ASP A 47 2.08 -18.14 8.34
C ASP A 47 1.80 -16.64 8.43
N GLN A 48 2.64 -15.90 9.18
CA GLN A 48 2.53 -14.44 9.28
C GLN A 48 2.91 -13.76 7.98
N LEU A 49 3.92 -14.28 7.28
CA LEU A 49 4.33 -13.77 5.97
C LEU A 49 3.21 -14.00 4.92
N HIS A 50 2.53 -15.15 4.98
CA HIS A 50 1.34 -15.44 4.18
C HIS A 50 0.16 -14.50 4.50
N GLY A 51 -0.08 -14.23 5.79
CA GLY A 51 -1.07 -13.25 6.24
C GLY A 51 -0.78 -11.85 5.69
N MET A 52 0.46 -11.38 5.82
CA MET A 52 0.88 -10.07 5.32
C MET A 52 0.78 -9.97 3.79
N LYS A 53 1.10 -11.03 3.04
CA LYS A 53 0.92 -11.05 1.58
C LYS A 53 -0.56 -10.88 1.19
N LYS A 54 -1.48 -11.53 1.91
CA LYS A 54 -2.93 -11.33 1.72
C LYS A 54 -3.36 -9.91 2.08
N GLU A 55 -2.84 -9.36 3.18
CA GLU A 55 -3.16 -8.00 3.61
C GLU A 55 -2.66 -6.96 2.62
N LYS A 56 -1.45 -7.14 2.08
CA LYS A 56 -0.91 -6.33 0.98
C LYS A 56 -1.79 -6.39 -0.26
N LEU A 57 -2.30 -7.58 -0.62
CA LEU A 57 -3.22 -7.76 -1.74
C LEU A 57 -4.54 -7.00 -1.51
N LEU A 58 -5.13 -7.13 -0.31
CA LEU A 58 -6.37 -6.43 0.06
C LEU A 58 -6.19 -4.91 0.08
N LEU A 59 -5.07 -4.41 0.60
CA LEU A 59 -4.74 -2.99 0.58
C LEU A 59 -4.60 -2.48 -0.84
N LYS A 60 -3.89 -3.21 -1.70
CA LYS A 60 -3.75 -2.86 -3.12
C LYS A 60 -5.11 -2.86 -3.82
N ASP A 61 -5.97 -3.84 -3.57
CA ASP A 61 -7.31 -3.91 -4.15
C ASP A 61 -8.17 -2.72 -3.70
N ARG A 62 -8.12 -2.38 -2.41
CA ARG A 62 -8.83 -1.24 -1.83
C ARG A 62 -8.31 0.10 -2.35
N LEU A 63 -6.99 0.26 -2.49
CA LEU A 63 -6.37 1.42 -3.12
C LEU A 63 -6.78 1.54 -4.59
N THR A 64 -6.80 0.43 -5.34
CA THR A 64 -7.22 0.41 -6.75
C THR A 64 -8.69 0.79 -6.89
N ARG A 65 -9.55 0.30 -5.99
CA ARG A 65 -10.98 0.62 -5.98
C ARG A 65 -11.23 2.09 -5.67
N MET A 66 -10.60 2.64 -4.62
CA MET A 66 -10.66 4.08 -4.33
C MET A 66 -10.08 4.92 -5.47
N TRP A 67 -9.01 4.47 -6.11
CA TRP A 67 -8.44 5.16 -7.27
C TRP A 67 -9.43 5.22 -8.42
N GLY A 68 -10.12 4.11 -8.70
CA GLY A 68 -11.19 4.05 -9.70
C GLY A 68 -12.35 4.98 -9.37
N GLU A 69 -12.74 5.10 -8.10
CA GLU A 69 -13.79 6.03 -7.68
C GLU A 69 -13.36 7.50 -7.77
N ILE A 70 -12.10 7.82 -7.43
CA ILE A 70 -11.58 9.20 -7.48
C ILE A 70 -11.29 9.64 -8.92
N GLY A 71 -10.88 8.72 -9.80
CA GLY A 71 -10.66 9.02 -11.22
C GLY A 71 -11.96 9.13 -12.04
N ASN A 72 -13.10 8.73 -11.47
CA ASN A 72 -14.42 8.79 -12.10
C ASN A 72 -15.32 9.90 -11.51
N ALA A 73 -14.76 10.79 -10.68
CA ALA A 73 -15.39 11.96 -10.09
C ALA A 73 -14.80 13.25 -10.68
#